data_AF-A0A6B2E1C8-F1
#
_entry.id   AF-A0A6B2E1C8-F1
#
_cell.length_a   1.000
_cell.length_b   1.000
_cell.length_c   1.000
_cell.angle_alpha   90.00
_cell.angle_beta   90.00
_cell.angle_gamma   90.00
#
_symmetry.space_group_name_H-M   'P 1'
#
loop_
_entity.id
_entity.type
_entity.pdbx_description
1 polymer ?
#
loop_
_entity_poly.entity_id
_entity_poly.type
_entity_poly.pdbx_seq_one_letter_code
_entity_poly.pdbx_strand_id
1 'polypeptide(L)'
;AALLAAPDAKTAHGQAPAGGGVTVVLSKTLNRVLVMDAGLPAQPGGKVYEAWLITGTDAPRSAGVLAPAADGGLVVADGVGSADHLAVSLEQAGGSPSGTPTEVLMSMPVPA
;
A
#
# COMPACT_ATOMS: atom_id res chain seq x y z
N ALA A 1 13.43 -7.54 -7.65
CA ALA A 1 13.39 -8.96 -8.05
C ALA A 1 13.24 -9.92 -6.87
N ALA A 2 14.01 -9.79 -5.78
CA ALA A 2 14.02 -10.79 -4.69
C ALA A 2 12.69 -11.02 -3.95
N LEU A 3 11.84 -9.97 -3.80
CA LEU A 3 10.59 -10.09 -3.05
C LEU A 3 9.61 -11.12 -3.64
N LEU A 4 9.36 -11.05 -4.95
CA LEU A 4 8.42 -11.95 -5.63
C LEU A 4 8.91 -13.41 -5.66
N ALA A 5 10.22 -13.62 -5.51
CA ALA A 5 10.86 -14.94 -5.50
C ALA A 5 11.10 -15.48 -4.07
N ALA A 6 10.73 -14.73 -3.03
CA ALA A 6 10.96 -15.17 -1.66
C ALA A 6 10.08 -16.41 -1.35
N PRO A 7 10.63 -17.46 -0.71
CA PRO A 7 9.85 -18.67 -0.40
C PRO A 7 8.64 -18.41 0.51
N ASP A 8 8.69 -17.36 1.32
CA ASP A 8 7.61 -16.92 2.20
C ASP A 8 6.79 -15.77 1.61
N ALA A 9 6.99 -15.41 0.33
CA ALA A 9 6.21 -14.38 -0.33
C ALA A 9 4.74 -14.79 -0.38
N LYS A 10 3.86 -13.93 0.13
CA LYS A 10 2.42 -14.13 0.11
C LYS A 10 1.76 -13.00 -0.63
N THR A 11 0.79 -13.36 -1.47
CA THR A 11 0.01 -12.41 -2.25
C THR A 11 -1.40 -12.33 -1.69
N ALA A 12 -1.92 -11.12 -1.54
CA ALA A 12 -3.33 -10.89 -1.25
C ALA A 12 -3.87 -9.73 -2.09
N HIS A 13 -5.19 -9.67 -2.20
CA HIS A 13 -5.89 -8.63 -2.92
C HIS A 13 -6.84 -7.91 -1.97
N GLY A 14 -6.77 -6.58 -1.97
CA GLY A 14 -7.73 -5.72 -1.31
C GLY A 14 -8.63 -5.08 -2.35
N GLN A 15 -9.91 -4.91 -2.03
CA GLN A 15 -10.85 -4.21 -2.90
C GLN A 15 -11.22 -2.87 -2.26
N ALA A 16 -11.23 -1.81 -3.05
CA ALA A 16 -11.72 -0.51 -2.61
C ALA A 16 -13.24 -0.43 -2.81
N PRO A 17 -14.01 0.16 -1.86
CA PRO A 17 -15.44 0.34 -2.02
C PRO A 17 -15.84 1.14 -3.27
N ALA A 18 -14.95 2.04 -3.73
CA ALA A 18 -15.14 2.85 -4.93
C ALA A 18 -14.83 2.10 -6.25
N GLY A 19 -14.48 0.82 -6.19
CA GLY A 19 -14.06 0.00 -7.33
C GLY A 19 -12.54 -0.16 -7.42
N GLY A 20 -12.10 -1.22 -8.10
CA GLY A 20 -10.69 -1.58 -8.16
C GLY A 20 -10.13 -2.01 -6.81
N GLY A 21 -8.82 -1.86 -6.62
CA GLY A 21 -8.18 -2.22 -5.37
C GLY A 21 -6.67 -2.27 -5.47
N VAL A 22 -6.06 -3.11 -4.64
CA VAL A 22 -4.60 -3.32 -4.66
C VAL A 22 -4.23 -4.79 -4.64
N THR A 23 -3.10 -5.11 -5.25
CA THR A 23 -2.38 -6.36 -5.05
C THR A 23 -1.22 -6.11 -4.11
N VAL A 24 -1.14 -6.92 -3.05
CA VAL A 24 -0.09 -6.85 -2.04
C VAL A 24 0.75 -8.11 -2.12
N VAL A 25 2.07 -7.96 -2.22
CA VAL A 25 3.03 -9.07 -2.04
C VAL A 25 3.91 -8.77 -0.86
N LEU A 26 3.97 -9.69 0.11
CA LEU A 26 4.70 -9.48 1.36
C LEU A 26 5.59 -10.67 1.68
N SER A 27 6.81 -10.39 2.15
CA SER A 27 7.72 -11.39 2.72
C SER A 27 8.16 -10.88 4.10
N LYS A 28 7.87 -11.68 5.13
CA LYS A 28 8.25 -11.34 6.52
C LYS A 28 9.73 -11.54 6.73
N THR A 29 10.32 -12.58 6.12
CA THR A 29 11.76 -12.85 6.21
C THR A 29 12.60 -11.76 5.56
N LEU A 30 12.15 -11.23 4.42
CA LEU A 30 12.79 -10.08 3.77
C LEU A 30 12.38 -8.74 4.38
N ASN A 31 11.40 -8.72 5.29
CA ASN A 31 10.84 -7.53 5.89
C ASN A 31 10.36 -6.48 4.86
N ARG A 32 9.71 -6.97 3.79
CA ARG A 32 9.37 -6.18 2.60
C ARG A 32 7.93 -6.39 2.16
N VAL A 33 7.36 -5.34 1.59
CA VAL A 33 6.03 -5.34 0.97
C VAL A 33 6.09 -4.62 -0.38
N LEU A 34 5.33 -5.13 -1.34
CA LEU A 34 4.98 -4.47 -2.59
C LEU A 34 3.48 -4.24 -2.57
N VAL A 35 3.06 -3.02 -2.90
CA VAL A 35 1.66 -2.66 -3.11
C VAL A 35 1.54 -2.14 -4.52
N MET A 36 0.62 -2.73 -5.28
CA MET A 36 0.37 -2.37 -6.66
C MET A 36 -1.11 -2.03 -6.82
N ASP A 37 -1.38 -0.91 -7.47
CA ASP A 37 -2.71 -0.54 -7.92
C ASP A 37 -3.27 -1.64 -8.83
N ALA A 38 -4.50 -2.05 -8.56
CA ALA A 38 -5.25 -3.03 -9.34
C ALA A 38 -6.59 -2.42 -9.80
N GLY A 39 -6.50 -1.34 -10.58
CA GLY A 39 -7.65 -0.70 -11.23
C GLY A 39 -8.41 0.26 -10.33
N LEU A 40 -7.74 0.89 -9.37
CA LEU A 40 -8.32 1.98 -8.60
C LEU A 40 -8.80 3.11 -9.54
N PRO A 41 -9.83 3.89 -9.12
CA PRO A 41 -10.33 4.99 -9.92
C PRO A 41 -9.22 6.01 -10.27
N ALA A 42 -9.37 6.67 -11.42
CA ALA A 42 -8.46 7.77 -11.75
C ALA A 42 -8.53 8.86 -10.67
N GLN A 43 -7.36 9.27 -10.19
CA GLN A 43 -7.24 10.30 -9.16
C GLN A 43 -7.59 11.67 -9.76
N PRO A 44 -8.23 12.57 -8.99
CA PRO A 44 -8.31 13.97 -9.36
C PRO A 44 -6.91 14.57 -9.58
N GLY A 45 -6.80 15.57 -10.44
CA GLY A 45 -5.53 16.24 -10.71
C GLY A 45 -4.85 16.74 -9.41
N GLY A 46 -3.56 16.44 -9.25
CA GLY A 46 -2.79 16.83 -8.06
C GLY A 46 -2.99 15.92 -6.85
N LYS A 47 -3.63 14.77 -7.01
CA LYS A 47 -3.76 13.72 -5.99
C LYS A 47 -2.96 12.48 -6.36
N VAL A 48 -2.61 11.69 -5.36
CA VAL A 48 -1.92 10.40 -5.49
C VAL A 48 -2.49 9.39 -4.50
N TYR A 49 -2.24 8.10 -4.72
CA TYR A 49 -2.49 7.08 -3.71
C TYR A 49 -1.25 6.86 -2.87
N GLU A 50 -1.42 6.73 -1.56
CA GLU A 50 -0.34 6.39 -0.63
C GLU A 50 -0.70 5.12 0.14
N ALA A 51 0.26 4.21 0.24
CA ALA A 51 0.13 3.00 1.02
C ALA A 51 0.68 3.20 2.44
N TRP A 52 0.04 2.56 3.42
CA TRP A 52 0.35 2.69 4.83
C TRP A 52 0.45 1.33 5.49
N LEU A 53 1.44 1.17 6.37
CA LEU A 53 1.59 0.04 7.27
C LEU A 53 1.07 0.43 8.65
N ILE A 54 0.18 -0.37 9.20
CA ILE A 54 -0.50 -0.13 10.48
C ILE A 54 -0.12 -1.26 11.43
N THR A 55 0.15 -0.92 12.69
CA THR A 55 0.42 -1.86 13.78
C THR A 55 -0.48 -1.49 14.95
N GLY A 56 -1.53 -2.28 15.22
CA GLY A 56 -2.45 -2.02 16.32
C GLY A 56 -2.99 -0.59 16.33
N THR A 57 -2.67 0.15 17.39
CA THR A 57 -3.08 1.55 17.59
C THR A 57 -1.93 2.55 17.40
N ASP A 58 -0.77 2.09 16.95
CA ASP A 58 0.38 2.96 16.69
C ASP A 58 0.11 3.89 15.49
N ALA A 59 0.87 4.98 15.39
CA ALA A 59 0.77 5.88 14.26
C ALA A 59 1.04 5.13 12.94
N PRO A 60 0.18 5.28 11.90
CA PRO A 60 0.43 4.67 10.61
C PRO A 60 1.77 5.10 10.03
N ARG A 61 2.50 4.17 9.44
CA ARG A 61 3.77 4.44 8.78
C ARG A 61 3.58 4.40 7.27
N SER A 62 4.01 5.45 6.57
CA SER A 62 4.00 5.45 5.11
C SER A 62 4.86 4.29 4.56
N ALA A 63 4.26 3.53 3.65
CA ALA A 63 4.94 2.60 2.76
C ALA A 63 5.29 3.27 1.42
N GLY A 64 4.86 4.52 1.22
CA GLY A 64 5.16 5.35 0.07
C GLY A 64 3.99 5.51 -0.91
N VAL A 65 4.18 6.47 -1.81
CA VAL A 65 3.22 6.84 -2.85
C VAL A 65 3.27 5.82 -3.99
N LEU A 66 2.10 5.38 -4.47
CA LEU A 66 1.99 4.58 -5.68
C LEU A 66 2.26 5.50 -6.88
N ALA A 67 3.46 5.40 -7.43
CA ALA A 67 3.88 6.24 -8.56
C ALA A 67 2.96 5.98 -9.77
N PRO A 68 2.30 6.99 -10.36
CA PRO A 68 1.41 6.78 -11.50
C PRO A 68 2.12 6.09 -12.66
N ALA A 69 1.54 5.00 -13.17
CA ALA A 69 2.04 4.25 -14.32
C ALA A 69 0.86 3.82 -15.21
N ALA A 70 1.12 3.55 -16.49
CA ALA A 70 0.07 3.20 -17.46
C ALA A 70 -0.64 1.88 -17.13
N ASP A 71 0.02 1.00 -16.39
CA ASP A 71 -0.41 -0.33 -15.96
C ASP A 71 -0.80 -0.40 -14.47
N GLY A 72 -0.88 0.75 -13.79
CA GLY A 72 -1.14 0.85 -12.36
C GLY A 72 0.14 1.11 -11.56
N GLY A 73 0.08 2.07 -10.64
CA GLY A 73 1.23 2.45 -9.85
C GLY A 73 1.63 1.39 -8.83
N LEU A 74 2.92 1.28 -8.52
CA LEU A 74 3.41 0.40 -7.48
C LEU A 74 4.39 1.10 -6.53
N VAL A 75 4.49 0.55 -5.32
CA VAL A 75 5.51 0.91 -4.35
C VAL A 75 6.07 -0.34 -3.69
N VAL A 76 7.37 -0.33 -3.40
CA VAL A 76 8.04 -1.36 -2.60
C VAL A 76 8.62 -0.70 -1.37
N ALA A 77 8.28 -1.23 -0.19
CA ALA A 77 8.72 -0.71 1.08
C ALA A 77 9.43 -1.79 1.91
N ASP A 78 10.47 -1.36 2.62
CA ASP A 78 11.11 -2.12 3.68
C ASP A 78 10.41 -1.85 5.03
N GLY A 79 10.79 -2.63 6.04
CA GLY A 79 10.44 -2.36 7.44
C GLY A 79 9.03 -2.79 7.83
N VAL A 80 8.40 -3.74 7.13
CA VAL A 80 7.05 -4.25 7.45
C VAL A 80 6.86 -4.51 8.95
N GLY A 81 7.87 -5.08 9.61
CA GLY A 81 7.90 -5.26 11.04
C GLY A 81 6.72 -6.08 11.54
N SER A 82 6.02 -5.55 12.54
CA SER A 82 4.82 -6.14 13.14
C SER A 82 3.51 -5.64 12.52
N ALA A 83 3.55 -5.00 11.35
CA ALA A 83 2.34 -4.50 10.72
C ALA A 83 1.29 -5.62 10.55
N ASP A 84 0.08 -5.34 11.01
CA ASP A 84 -1.07 -6.25 10.95
C ASP A 84 -2.06 -5.85 9.85
N HIS A 85 -2.04 -4.57 9.46
CA HIS A 85 -2.89 -4.01 8.44
C HIS A 85 -2.11 -3.17 7.42
N LEU A 86 -2.65 -3.16 6.20
CA LEU A 86 -2.29 -2.23 5.14
C LEU A 86 -3.48 -1.33 4.84
N ALA A 87 -3.24 -0.05 4.61
CA ALA A 87 -4.25 0.88 4.15
C ALA A 87 -3.78 1.64 2.91
N VAL A 88 -4.74 2.11 2.12
CA VAL A 88 -4.50 3.01 0.99
C VAL A 88 -5.37 4.23 1.17
N SER A 89 -4.77 5.42 1.01
CA SER A 89 -5.47 6.69 1.07
C SER A 89 -5.28 7.51 -0.20
N LEU A 90 -6.19 8.45 -0.44
CA LEU A 90 -6.03 9.51 -1.43
C LEU A 90 -5.34 10.71 -0.76
N GLU A 91 -4.18 11.09 -1.28
CA GLU A 91 -3.33 12.14 -0.73
C GLU A 91 -3.09 13.24 -1.76
N GLN A 92 -2.56 14.37 -1.32
CA GLN A 92 -2.04 15.40 -2.22
C GLN A 92 -0.77 14.92 -2.94
N ALA A 93 -0.39 15.60 -4.01
CA ALA A 93 0.84 15.33 -4.74
C ALA A 93 2.04 15.23 -3.78
N GLY A 94 2.77 14.10 -3.86
CA GLY A 94 3.90 13.79 -2.99
C GLY A 94 3.55 12.99 -1.72
N GLY A 95 2.27 12.73 -1.44
CA GLY A 95 1.81 12.01 -0.25
C GLY A 95 1.36 12.93 0.89
N SER A 96 1.11 12.35 2.06
CA SER A 96 0.67 13.07 3.25
C SER A 96 1.83 13.82 3.92
N PRO A 97 1.78 15.16 4.02
CA PRO A 97 2.82 15.96 4.66
C PRO A 97 2.77 15.87 6.20
N SER A 98 1.63 15.47 6.77
CA SER A 98 1.48 15.30 8.22
C SER A 98 1.94 13.93 8.70
N GLY A 99 2.27 13.01 7.78
CA GLY A 99 2.62 11.62 8.12
C GLY A 99 1.41 10.80 8.61
N THR A 100 0.20 11.23 8.26
CA THR A 100 -1.05 10.53 8.63
C THR A 100 -1.97 10.42 7.42
N PRO A 101 -2.69 9.30 7.21
CA PRO A 101 -3.65 9.19 6.11
C PRO A 101 -4.73 10.29 6.18
N THR A 102 -4.99 10.97 5.07
CA THR A 102 -5.97 12.07 5.00
C THR A 102 -7.35 11.56 4.56
N GLU A 103 -7.41 10.70 3.54
CA GLU A 103 -8.67 10.13 3.01
C GLU A 103 -8.49 8.63 2.78
N VAL A 104 -8.78 7.81 3.80
CA VAL A 104 -8.63 6.35 3.71
C VAL A 104 -9.69 5.76 2.80
N LEU A 105 -9.26 5.09 1.73
CA LEU A 105 -10.13 4.46 0.73
C LEU A 105 -10.41 3.01 1.07
N MET A 106 -9.39 2.31 1.57
CA MET A 106 -9.50 0.92 1.96
C MET A 106 -8.43 0.55 2.99
N SER A 107 -8.72 -0.53 3.72
CA SER A 107 -7.73 -1.24 4.52
C SER A 107 -7.95 -2.75 4.41
N MET A 108 -6.88 -3.51 4.63
CA MET A 108 -6.92 -4.97 4.64
C MET A 108 -5.90 -5.50 5.65
N PRO A 109 -6.12 -6.68 6.25
CA PRO A 109 -5.06 -7.38 6.96
C PRO A 109 -3.88 -7.64 6.02
N VAL A 110 -2.66 -7.60 6.53
CA VAL A 110 -1.51 -8.08 5.74
C VAL A 110 -1.64 -9.59 5.49
N PRO A 111 -1.16 -10.10 4.34
CA PRO A 111 -1.12 -11.54 4.11
C PRO A 111 -0.35 -12.25 5.23
N ALA A 112 -1.04 -13.15 5.97
CA ALA A 112 -0.49 -13.89 7.09
C ALA A 112 0.42 -15.01 6.60
#